data_AF-A0AAQ3QSY6-F1
#
_entry.id   AF-A0AAQ3QSY6-F1
#
_cell.length_a   1.000
_cell.length_b   1.000
_cell.length_c   1.000
_cell.angle_alpha   90.00
_cell.angle_beta   90.00
_cell.angle_gamma   90.00
#
_symmetry.space_group_name_H-M   'P 1'
#
loop_
_entity.id
_entity.type
_entity.pdbx_description
1 polymer ?
#
loop_
_entity_poly.entity_id
_entity_poly.type
_entity_poly.pdbx_seq_one_letter_code
_entity_poly.pdbx_strand_id
1 'polypeptide(L)'
;MARAEQVWGTDCREFKLERWLDEKEEFLAVEVVRFPVFHAGPRFCLGIEMENMQMKAIVVVVIRRFWVEPVRLSDAKGGDVSLPEYEMTVTLRIKGGFPI
;
A
#
# COMPACT_ATOMS: atom_id res chain seq x y z
N MET A 1 7.32 -8.45 8.76
CA MET A 1 6.44 -9.48 8.18
C MET A 1 5.94 -9.12 6.78
N ALA A 2 5.34 -7.95 6.55
CA ALA A 2 4.78 -7.58 5.22
C ALA A 2 5.78 -7.58 4.04
N ARG A 3 7.09 -7.42 4.30
CA ARG A 3 8.18 -7.49 3.31
C ARG A 3 9.12 -8.68 3.53
N ALA A 4 8.67 -9.70 4.26
CA ALA A 4 9.48 -10.88 4.54
C ALA A 4 9.30 -11.89 3.41
N GLU A 5 10.39 -12.21 2.71
CA GLU A 5 10.41 -13.14 1.57
C GLU A 5 9.85 -14.52 1.94
N GLN A 6 10.16 -15.03 3.13
CA GLN A 6 9.62 -16.29 3.64
C GLN A 6 8.08 -16.34 3.74
N VAL A 7 7.39 -15.19 3.81
CA VAL A 7 5.93 -15.11 3.89
C VAL A 7 5.30 -14.75 2.53
N TRP A 8 5.99 -13.92 1.76
CA TRP A 8 5.43 -13.24 0.59
C TRP A 8 6.15 -13.56 -0.74
N GLY A 9 7.19 -14.38 -0.73
CA GLY A 9 8.00 -14.70 -1.91
C GLY A 9 9.05 -13.63 -2.24
N THR A 10 9.84 -13.90 -3.28
CA THR A 10 10.90 -13.00 -3.78
C THR A 10 10.36 -11.64 -4.23
N ASP A 11 9.10 -11.62 -4.68
CA ASP A 11 8.36 -10.43 -5.13
C ASP A 11 7.69 -9.66 -3.96
N CYS A 12 8.10 -9.90 -2.71
CA CYS A 12 7.53 -9.24 -1.51
C CYS A 12 7.69 -7.71 -1.46
N ARG A 13 8.47 -7.13 -2.38
CA ARG A 13 8.68 -5.68 -2.50
C ARG A 13 7.94 -5.06 -3.68
N GLU A 14 7.31 -5.88 -4.52
CA GLU A 14 6.58 -5.43 -5.70
C GLU A 14 5.10 -5.16 -5.36
N PHE A 15 4.53 -4.16 -6.02
CA PHE A 15 3.09 -3.94 -5.99
C PHE A 15 2.44 -4.91 -6.98
N LYS A 16 1.75 -5.93 -6.45
CA LYS A 16 1.18 -7.03 -7.24
C LYS A 16 -0.27 -7.28 -6.81
N LEU A 17 -1.22 -6.96 -7.67
CA LEU A 17 -2.65 -7.05 -7.37
C LEU A 17 -3.10 -8.51 -7.32
N GLU A 18 -2.53 -9.32 -8.19
CA GLU A 18 -2.81 -10.76 -8.37
C GLU A 18 -2.53 -11.56 -7.09
N ARG A 19 -1.74 -11.00 -6.16
CA ARG A 19 -1.50 -11.57 -4.82
C ARG A 19 -2.78 -11.68 -3.99
N TRP A 20 -3.79 -10.88 -4.30
CA TRP A 20 -5.04 -10.76 -3.55
C TRP A 20 -6.23 -11.35 -4.33
N LEU A 21 -5.96 -12.06 -5.42
CA LEU A 21 -6.97 -12.68 -6.27
C LEU A 21 -6.79 -14.20 -6.31
N ASP A 22 -7.88 -14.94 -6.46
CA ASP A 22 -7.85 -16.38 -6.72
C ASP A 22 -7.77 -16.69 -8.23
N GLU A 23 -7.81 -17.97 -8.60
CA GLU A 23 -7.76 -18.41 -10.01
C GLU A 23 -8.94 -17.92 -10.86
N LYS A 24 -10.02 -17.45 -10.24
CA LYS A 24 -11.21 -16.89 -10.90
C LYS A 24 -11.23 -15.36 -10.86
N GLU A 25 -10.13 -14.74 -10.46
CA GLU A 25 -10.01 -13.28 -10.26
C GLU A 25 -10.94 -12.73 -9.16
N GLU A 26 -11.39 -13.59 -8.23
CA GLU A 26 -12.16 -13.17 -7.06
C GLU A 26 -11.24 -12.80 -5.89
N PHE A 27 -11.71 -11.91 -5.01
CA PHE A 27 -10.90 -11.46 -3.87
C PHE A 27 -10.58 -12.61 -2.91
N LEU A 28 -9.29 -12.84 -2.71
CA LEU A 28 -8.77 -13.83 -1.77
C LEU A 28 -8.47 -13.17 -0.42
N ALA A 29 -9.28 -13.47 0.59
CA ALA A 29 -9.04 -13.00 1.95
C ALA A 29 -7.78 -13.65 2.55
N VAL A 30 -6.82 -12.83 2.96
CA VAL A 30 -5.60 -13.29 3.63
C VAL A 30 -5.79 -13.30 5.14
N GLU A 31 -5.23 -14.30 5.81
CA GLU A 31 -5.24 -14.39 7.27
C GLU A 31 -4.65 -13.13 7.93
N VAL A 32 -5.33 -12.59 8.95
CA VAL A 32 -4.92 -11.36 9.65
C VAL A 32 -3.53 -11.48 10.27
N VAL A 33 -3.15 -12.68 10.74
CA VAL A 33 -1.82 -12.91 11.32
C VAL A 33 -0.71 -12.84 10.27
N ARG A 34 -1.01 -13.26 9.03
CA ARG A 34 -0.08 -13.19 7.89
C ARG A 34 0.08 -11.75 7.39
N PHE A 35 -1.00 -10.96 7.44
CA PHE A 35 -1.01 -9.54 7.03
C PHE A 35 -1.61 -8.62 8.11
N PRO A 36 -0.90 -8.36 9.23
CA PRO A 36 -1.45 -7.66 10.39
C PRO A 36 -1.36 -6.14 10.27
N VAL A 37 -1.87 -5.56 9.18
CA VAL A 37 -1.87 -4.09 8.96
C VAL A 37 -2.67 -3.33 10.02
N PHE A 38 -3.69 -3.97 10.59
CA PHE A 38 -4.50 -3.47 11.70
C PHE A 38 -4.22 -4.23 13.01
N HIS A 39 -3.03 -4.83 13.13
CA HIS A 39 -2.67 -5.78 14.19
C HIS A 39 -3.59 -7.02 14.22
N ALA A 40 -3.45 -7.85 15.25
CA ALA A 40 -4.24 -9.06 15.47
C ALA A 40 -4.52 -9.25 16.97
N GLY A 41 -5.52 -10.07 17.31
CA GLY A 41 -5.88 -10.39 18.70
C GLY A 41 -6.72 -9.31 19.40
N PRO A 42 -6.78 -9.31 20.75
CA PRO A 42 -7.68 -8.43 21.53
C PRO A 42 -7.39 -6.92 21.39
N ARG A 43 -6.27 -6.56 20.77
CA ARG A 43 -5.82 -5.18 20.56
C ARG A 43 -5.80 -4.80 19.06
N PHE A 44 -6.51 -5.54 18.21
CA PHE A 44 -6.66 -5.17 16.81
C PHE A 44 -7.34 -3.80 16.67
N CYS A 45 -7.08 -3.10 15.57
CA CYS A 45 -7.63 -1.77 15.34
C CYS A 45 -9.17 -1.82 15.30
N LEU A 46 -9.81 -1.15 16.26
CA LEU A 46 -11.27 -1.00 16.29
C LEU A 46 -11.82 -0.20 15.10
N GLY A 47 -10.96 0.58 14.43
CA GLY A 47 -11.32 1.45 13.31
C GLY A 47 -11.26 0.80 11.93
N ILE A 48 -11.01 -0.52 11.81
CA ILE A 48 -10.77 -1.19 10.52
C ILE A 48 -11.91 -1.00 9.50
N GLU A 49 -13.16 -1.12 9.92
CA GLU A 49 -14.31 -0.98 9.00
C GLU A 49 -14.49 0.47 8.54
N MET A 50 -14.34 1.41 9.47
CA MET A 50 -14.43 2.85 9.18
C MET A 50 -13.31 3.28 8.23
N GLU A 51 -12.08 2.85 8.49
CA GLU A 51 -10.92 3.16 7.65
C GLU A 51 -11.11 2.61 6.23
N ASN A 52 -11.54 1.35 6.10
CA ASN A 52 -11.77 0.73 4.80
C ASN A 52 -12.83 1.49 3.99
N MET A 53 -13.90 1.95 4.64
CA MET A 53 -14.93 2.76 3.99
C MET A 53 -14.37 4.11 3.52
N GLN A 54 -13.62 4.80 4.38
CA GLN A 54 -13.02 6.10 4.05
C GLN A 54 -12.02 6.00 2.90
N MET A 55 -11.11 5.02 2.94
CA MET A 55 -10.13 4.78 1.88
C MET A 55 -10.83 4.51 0.54
N LYS A 56 -11.81 3.59 0.52
CA LYS A 56 -12.58 3.27 -0.71
C LYS A 56 -13.32 4.50 -1.25
N ALA A 57 -13.95 5.29 -0.38
CA ALA A 57 -14.67 6.50 -0.80
C ALA A 57 -13.73 7.52 -1.46
N ILE A 58 -12.56 7.78 -0.86
CA ILE A 58 -11.55 8.70 -1.41
C ILE A 58 -11.03 8.17 -2.76
N VAL A 59 -10.62 6.90 -2.82
CA VAL A 59 -10.10 6.27 -4.04
C VAL A 59 -11.10 6.36 -5.20
N VAL A 60 -12.39 6.05 -4.94
CA VAL A 60 -13.45 6.14 -5.96
C VAL A 60 -13.63 7.58 -6.45
N VAL A 61 -13.59 8.57 -5.56
CA VAL A 61 -13.71 9.98 -5.93
C VAL A 61 -12.53 10.43 -6.78
N VAL A 62 -11.31 10.04 -6.40
CA VAL A 62 -10.07 10.41 -7.12
C VAL A 62 -10.06 9.81 -8.51
N ILE A 63 -10.22 8.49 -8.64
CA ILE A 63 -10.16 7.77 -9.93
C ILE A 63 -11.25 8.25 -10.89
N ARG A 64 -12.45 8.60 -10.40
CA ARG A 64 -13.55 9.05 -11.27
C ARG A 64 -13.42 10.48 -11.76
N ARG A 65 -12.68 11.34 -11.05
CA ARG A 65 -12.64 12.79 -11.32
C ARG A 65 -11.30 13.29 -11.83
N PHE A 66 -10.23 12.54 -11.57
CA PHE A 66 -8.88 12.97 -11.85
C PHE A 66 -8.09 11.87 -12.52
N TRP A 67 -7.19 12.28 -13.41
CA TRP A 67 -6.07 11.47 -13.86
C TRP A 67 -4.84 11.92 -13.08
N VAL A 68 -4.26 11.03 -12.29
CA VAL A 68 -3.15 11.36 -11.39
C VAL A 68 -1.86 10.82 -12.01
N GLU A 69 -0.95 11.72 -12.34
CA GLU A 69 0.39 11.38 -12.81
C GLU A 69 1.42 11.91 -11.82
N PRO A 70 2.41 11.11 -11.42
CA PRO A 70 3.50 11.63 -10.61
C PRO A 70 4.34 12.61 -11.42
N VAL A 71 4.74 13.71 -10.81
CA VAL A 71 5.80 14.57 -11.37
C VAL A 71 7.05 13.70 -11.47
N ARG A 72 7.62 13.56 -12.67
CA ARG A 72 8.85 12.79 -12.87
C ARG A 72 9.94 13.36 -11.97
N LEU A 73 10.25 12.65 -10.89
CA LEU A 73 11.51 12.80 -10.20
C LEU A 73 12.57 12.21 -11.11
N SER A 74 13.01 12.98 -12.10
CA SER A 74 14.31 12.71 -12.70
C SER A 74 15.32 12.91 -11.57
N ASP A 75 15.82 11.82 -10.99
CA ASP A 75 17.12 11.88 -10.35
C ASP A 75 18.03 12.64 -11.33
N ALA A 76 18.88 13.56 -10.85
CA ALA A 76 19.80 14.35 -11.66
C ALA A 76 20.80 13.50 -12.50
N LYS A 77 20.57 12.19 -12.60
CA LYS A 77 21.33 11.15 -13.30
C LYS A 77 20.47 10.21 -14.16
N GLY A 78 19.21 10.56 -14.49
CA GLY A 78 18.42 9.80 -15.48
C GLY A 78 18.27 8.30 -15.20
N GLY A 79 18.27 7.90 -13.93
CA GLY A 79 18.08 6.52 -13.48
C GLY A 79 16.66 6.25 -13.00
N ASP A 80 16.32 4.97 -12.83
CA ASP A 80 15.05 4.46 -12.28
C ASP A 80 14.62 5.22 -11.01
N VAL A 81 13.31 5.42 -10.86
CA VAL A 81 12.70 6.13 -9.71
C VAL A 81 13.22 5.54 -8.39
N SER A 82 14.06 6.31 -7.69
CA SER A 82 14.56 5.94 -6.37
C SER A 82 13.40 5.81 -5.37
N LEU A 83 13.50 4.85 -4.43
CA LEU A 83 12.50 4.69 -3.37
C LEU A 83 12.37 6.02 -2.60
N PRO A 84 11.14 6.52 -2.33
CA PRO A 84 10.97 7.79 -1.66
C PRO A 84 11.59 7.75 -0.26
N GLU A 85 12.25 8.84 0.13
CA GLU A 85 12.68 9.02 1.51
C GLU A 85 11.46 9.14 2.43
N TYR A 86 11.55 8.61 3.64
CA TYR A 86 10.48 8.66 4.63
C TYR A 86 10.87 9.51 5.83
N GLU A 87 9.88 10.19 6.42
CA GLU A 87 10.04 10.86 7.70
C GLU A 87 9.86 9.87 8.86
N MET A 88 10.74 9.94 9.86
CA MET A 88 10.65 9.13 11.06
C MET A 88 9.56 9.67 12.01
N THR A 89 8.31 9.31 11.75
CA THR A 89 7.15 9.63 12.60
C THR A 89 6.37 8.40 13.00
N VAL A 90 5.27 8.58 13.75
CA VAL A 90 4.39 7.46 14.17
C VAL A 90 3.75 6.76 12.97
N THR A 91 3.55 7.47 11.86
CA THR A 91 3.10 6.89 10.59
C THR A 91 4.22 6.97 9.54
N LEU A 92 4.20 6.05 8.57
CA LEU A 92 5.18 6.05 7.48
C LEU A 92 4.79 7.12 6.45
N ARG A 93 5.39 8.31 6.56
CA ARG A 93 5.11 9.44 5.65
C ARG A 93 6.24 9.63 4.65
N ILE A 94 5.89 9.88 3.39
CA ILE A 94 6.86 10.28 2.35
C ILE A 94 7.35 11.70 2.68
N LYS A 95 8.67 11.86 2.76
CA LYS A 95 9.32 13.14 3.01
C LYS A 95 9.04 14.10 1.84
N GLY A 96 8.49 15.27 2.15
CA GLY A 96 8.07 16.24 1.13
C GLY A 96 6.78 15.89 0.39
N GLY A 97 6.09 14.79 0.76
CA GLY A 97 4.83 14.37 0.13
C GLY A 97 5.01 13.63 -1.20
N PHE A 98 3.89 13.17 -1.76
CA PHE A 98 3.87 12.55 -3.09
C PHE A 98 3.68 13.64 -4.16
N PRO A 99 4.64 13.83 -5.08
CA PRO A 99 4.56 14.91 -6.06
C PRO A 99 3.63 14.52 -7.21
N ILE A 100 2.48 15.18 -7.30
CA ILE A 100 1.44 15.03 -8.33
C ILE A 100 1.12 16.37 -8.98
#